data_AF-A0A3N5FXH6-F1
#
_entry.id   AF-A0A3N5FXH6-F1
#
_cell.length_a   1.000
_cell.length_b   1.000
_cell.length_c   1.000
_cell.angle_alpha   90.00
_cell.angle_beta   90.00
_cell.angle_gamma   90.00
#
_symmetry.space_group_name_H-M   'P 1'
#
loop_
_entity.id
_entity.type
_entity.pdbx_description
1 polymer ?
#
loop_
_entity_poly.entity_id
_entity_poly.type
_entity_poly.pdbx_seq_one_letter_code
_entity_poly.pdbx_strand_id
1 'polypeptide(L)'
;MSLGYYFKKAVRTIDGTAPSDLVDLKRHCRKIQEAEEKLFAVGRSAFRNCYTGCSGLCCRNVAIDEIIGFPDFIYILTLAGHLRETMTICLEKENRLFASDCIFLLNGKGPCIFPPAVRPEVCITTFCANAIPVNMEVRHVKYLFFKLNLYILFLRAKNLINRIYYK
;
A
#
# COMPACT_ATOMS: atom_id res chain seq x y z
N MET A 1 13.70 -1.59 -8.68
CA MET A 1 13.51 -2.99 -8.20
C MET A 1 12.09 -3.40 -8.56
N SER A 2 11.82 -4.66 -8.90
CA SER A 2 10.46 -5.03 -9.34
C SER A 2 9.45 -5.07 -8.19
N LEU A 3 8.17 -4.86 -8.51
CA LEU A 3 7.08 -4.98 -7.54
C LEU A 3 7.01 -6.40 -6.99
N GLY A 4 7.23 -7.41 -7.85
CA GLY A 4 7.26 -8.81 -7.43
C GLY A 4 8.32 -9.07 -6.36
N TYR A 5 9.47 -8.38 -6.41
CA TYR A 5 10.47 -8.45 -5.36
C TYR A 5 9.97 -7.85 -4.04
N TYR A 6 9.37 -6.65 -4.07
CA TYR A 6 8.84 -6.01 -2.87
C TYR A 6 7.70 -6.80 -2.24
N PHE A 7 6.79 -7.35 -3.05
CA PHE A 7 5.72 -8.23 -2.59
C PHE A 7 6.25 -9.48 -1.88
N LYS A 8 7.16 -10.24 -2.54
CA LYS A 8 7.78 -11.43 -1.94
C LYS A 8 8.52 -11.09 -0.65
N LYS A 9 9.20 -9.94 -0.61
CA LYS A 9 9.89 -9.46 0.59
C LYS A 9 8.92 -9.11 1.71
N ALA A 10 7.77 -8.50 1.39
CA ALA A 10 6.73 -8.15 2.36
C ALA A 10 6.10 -9.40 2.96
N VAL A 11 5.71 -10.36 2.12
CA VAL A 11 5.23 -11.67 2.52
C VAL A 11 6.20 -12.36 3.51
N ARG A 12 7.49 -12.46 3.15
CA ARG A 12 8.50 -13.07 4.02
C ARG A 12 8.68 -12.33 5.35
N THR A 13 8.52 -11.01 5.33
CA THR A 13 8.63 -10.19 6.53
C THR A 13 7.46 -10.48 7.45
N ILE A 14 6.23 -10.49 6.94
CA ILE A 14 5.02 -10.78 7.72
C ILE A 14 5.07 -12.21 8.25
N ASP A 15 5.31 -13.21 7.39
CA ASP A 15 5.34 -14.62 7.75
C ASP A 15 6.47 -14.93 8.77
N GLY A 16 7.54 -14.13 8.80
CA GLY A 16 8.65 -14.26 9.73
C GLY A 16 8.60 -13.36 10.96
N THR A 17 7.53 -12.58 11.16
CA THR A 17 7.39 -11.66 12.31
C THR A 17 6.74 -12.40 13.48
N ALA A 18 7.26 -12.18 14.69
CA ALA A 18 6.72 -12.81 15.90
C ALA A 18 5.26 -12.37 16.16
N PRO A 19 4.40 -13.21 16.78
CA PRO A 19 2.99 -12.86 17.03
C PRO A 19 2.80 -11.54 17.80
N SER A 20 3.65 -11.24 18.78
CA SER A 20 3.60 -9.98 19.54
C SER A 20 3.87 -8.76 18.65
N ASP A 21 4.87 -8.88 17.76
CA ASP A 21 5.25 -7.82 16.83
C ASP A 21 4.19 -7.64 15.73
N LEU A 22 3.49 -8.71 15.33
CA LEU A 22 2.36 -8.64 14.40
C LEU A 22 1.17 -7.86 14.98
N VAL A 23 0.92 -7.97 16.29
CA VAL A 23 -0.13 -7.17 16.96
C VAL A 23 0.20 -5.68 16.87
N ASP A 24 1.44 -5.32 17.15
CA ASP A 24 1.91 -3.94 17.06
C ASP A 24 1.92 -3.43 15.60
N LEU A 25 2.38 -4.24 14.64
CA LEU A 25 2.32 -3.93 13.21
C LEU A 25 0.89 -3.65 12.77
N LYS A 26 -0.06 -4.51 13.16
CA LYS A 26 -1.48 -4.34 12.86
C LYS A 26 -2.04 -3.06 13.47
N ARG A 27 -1.61 -2.69 14.68
CA ARG A 27 -1.98 -1.41 15.32
C ARG A 27 -1.47 -0.22 14.52
N HIS A 28 -0.24 -0.25 14.01
CA HIS A 28 0.27 0.81 13.12
C HIS A 28 -0.53 0.91 11.82
N CYS A 29 -0.83 -0.23 11.20
CA CYS A 29 -1.63 -0.28 9.97
C CYS A 29 -3.06 0.25 10.20
N ARG A 30 -3.72 -0.12 11.31
CA ARG A 30 -5.06 0.40 11.63
C ARG A 30 -5.11 1.91 11.77
N LYS A 31 -4.08 2.53 12.36
CA LYS A 31 -4.00 4.00 12.43
C LYS A 31 -3.96 4.64 11.04
N ILE A 32 -3.25 4.01 10.09
CA ILE A 32 -3.22 4.46 8.69
C ILE A 32 -4.62 4.30 8.08
N GLN A 33 -5.25 3.15 8.22
CA GLN A 33 -6.61 2.90 7.72
C GLN A 33 -7.62 3.93 8.25
N GLU A 34 -7.62 4.21 9.55
CA GLU A 34 -8.49 5.23 10.15
C GLU A 34 -8.21 6.63 9.57
N ALA A 35 -6.96 6.95 9.26
CA ALA A 35 -6.60 8.21 8.61
C ALA A 35 -7.03 8.24 7.14
N GLU A 36 -6.92 7.13 6.41
CA GLU A 36 -7.43 6.98 5.04
C GLU A 36 -8.95 7.14 5.00
N GLU A 37 -9.69 6.56 5.96
CA GLU A 37 -11.14 6.71 6.08
C GLU A 37 -11.54 8.16 6.33
N LYS A 38 -10.82 8.87 7.20
CA LYS A 38 -11.05 10.31 7.45
C LYS A 38 -10.76 11.14 6.21
N LEU A 39 -9.62 10.89 5.56
CA LEU A 39 -9.24 11.55 4.30
C LEU A 39 -10.33 11.33 3.24
N PHE A 40 -10.81 10.09 3.09
CA PHE A 40 -11.87 9.74 2.17
C PHE A 40 -13.20 10.43 2.51
N ALA A 41 -13.54 10.54 3.79
CA ALA A 41 -14.74 11.23 4.24
C ALA A 41 -14.70 12.73 3.92
N VAL A 42 -13.58 13.41 4.20
CA VAL A 42 -13.39 14.85 3.92
C VAL A 42 -13.32 15.11 2.43
N GLY A 43 -12.62 14.26 1.68
CA GLY A 43 -12.45 14.38 0.23
C GLY A 43 -13.56 13.74 -0.60
N ARG A 44 -14.69 13.32 -0.01
CA ARG A 44 -15.68 12.42 -0.65
C ARG A 44 -16.09 12.87 -2.06
N SER A 45 -16.29 14.17 -2.29
CA SER A 45 -16.63 14.72 -3.60
C SER A 45 -15.49 14.59 -4.62
N ALA A 46 -14.24 14.83 -4.22
CA ALA A 46 -13.05 14.66 -5.05
C ALA A 46 -12.76 13.18 -5.31
N PHE A 47 -12.90 12.33 -4.28
CA PHE A 47 -12.67 10.90 -4.39
C PHE A 47 -13.73 10.22 -5.25
N ARG A 48 -15.02 10.58 -5.16
CA ARG A 48 -16.08 9.93 -5.96
C ARG A 48 -15.74 9.89 -7.45
N ASN A 49 -15.16 10.95 -8.00
CA ASN A 49 -14.72 10.98 -9.39
C ASN A 49 -13.54 10.03 -9.67
N CYS A 50 -12.60 9.89 -8.73
CA CYS A 50 -11.51 8.92 -8.80
C CYS A 50 -12.01 7.46 -8.73
N TYR A 51 -13.06 7.19 -7.93
CA TYR A 51 -13.59 5.83 -7.72
C TYR A 51 -14.60 5.38 -8.78
N THR A 52 -15.56 6.23 -9.14
CA THR A 52 -16.64 5.87 -10.07
C THR A 52 -16.46 6.46 -11.46
N GLY A 53 -15.78 7.62 -11.58
CA GLY A 53 -15.62 8.33 -12.85
C GLY A 53 -14.31 8.01 -13.59
N CYS A 54 -13.27 7.57 -12.87
CA CYS A 54 -11.93 7.51 -13.42
C CYS A 54 -11.71 6.32 -14.37
N SER A 55 -12.47 5.22 -14.26
CA SER A 55 -12.29 4.02 -15.12
C SER A 55 -10.82 3.60 -15.29
N GLY A 56 -10.04 3.69 -14.20
CA GLY A 56 -8.61 3.40 -14.20
C GLY A 56 -7.70 4.46 -14.83
N LEU A 57 -8.17 5.67 -15.19
CA LEU A 57 -7.34 6.73 -15.79
C LEU A 57 -6.16 7.15 -14.92
N CYS A 58 -6.31 7.21 -13.59
CA CYS A 58 -5.22 7.45 -12.63
C CYS A 58 -4.21 6.30 -12.56
N CYS A 59 -4.53 5.17 -13.19
CA CYS A 59 -3.75 3.96 -13.22
C CYS A 59 -3.22 3.65 -14.62
N ARG A 60 -3.37 4.54 -15.61
CA ARG A 60 -2.82 4.35 -16.97
C ARG A 60 -1.46 5.01 -17.12
N ASN A 61 -0.57 4.36 -17.88
CA ASN A 61 0.78 4.86 -18.18
C ASN A 61 1.57 5.30 -16.94
N VAL A 62 1.47 4.52 -15.85
CA VAL A 62 2.11 4.84 -14.58
C VAL A 62 3.40 4.04 -14.38
N ALA A 63 4.42 4.69 -13.81
CA ALA A 63 5.57 4.02 -13.24
C ALA A 63 5.15 3.40 -11.89
N ILE A 64 4.56 2.20 -11.95
CA ILE A 64 3.92 1.59 -10.78
C ILE A 64 4.90 1.29 -9.64
N ASP A 65 6.19 1.12 -9.94
CA ASP A 65 7.28 0.96 -8.98
C ASP A 65 7.61 2.25 -8.20
N GLU A 66 7.22 3.42 -8.73
CA GLU A 66 7.26 4.69 -8.00
C GLU A 66 6.01 4.90 -7.14
N ILE A 67 4.93 4.17 -7.41
CA ILE A 67 3.64 4.29 -6.71
C ILE A 67 3.53 3.32 -5.55
N ILE A 68 4.02 2.08 -5.73
CA ILE A 68 3.82 0.99 -4.77
C ILE A 68 5.18 0.47 -4.32
N GLY A 69 5.51 0.73 -3.07
CA GLY A 69 6.72 0.28 -2.43
C GLY A 69 6.53 -0.94 -1.53
N PHE A 70 7.64 -1.38 -0.97
CA PHE A 70 7.67 -2.42 0.07
C PHE A 70 6.76 -2.11 1.28
N PRO A 71 6.73 -0.89 1.85
CA PRO A 71 5.85 -0.58 2.97
C PRO A 71 4.37 -0.70 2.63
N ASP A 72 3.98 -0.34 1.41
CA ASP A 72 2.59 -0.48 0.94
C ASP A 72 2.17 -1.95 0.92
N PHE A 73 3.04 -2.85 0.46
CA PHE A 73 2.76 -4.27 0.52
C PHE A 73 2.63 -4.79 1.95
N ILE A 74 3.45 -4.31 2.90
CA ILE A 74 3.31 -4.67 4.31
C ILE A 74 1.95 -4.19 4.84
N TYR A 75 1.59 -2.95 4.59
CA TYR A 75 0.32 -2.34 5.00
C TYR A 75 -0.88 -3.12 4.45
N ILE A 76 -0.92 -3.32 3.13
CA ILE A 76 -2.03 -3.98 2.43
C ILE A 76 -2.15 -5.44 2.88
N LEU A 77 -1.05 -6.20 2.94
CA LEU A 77 -1.10 -7.60 3.36
C LEU A 77 -1.47 -7.77 4.84
N THR A 78 -1.16 -6.78 5.69
CA THR A 78 -1.52 -6.82 7.11
C THR A 78 -3.03 -6.60 7.34
N LEU A 79 -3.67 -5.72 6.56
CA LEU A 79 -5.10 -5.40 6.72
C LEU A 79 -6.02 -6.17 5.78
N ALA A 80 -5.54 -6.52 4.60
CA ALA A 80 -6.28 -7.19 3.54
C ALA A 80 -5.54 -8.44 3.07
N GLY A 81 -5.16 -9.32 4.02
CA GLY A 81 -4.39 -10.54 3.74
C GLY A 81 -5.05 -11.49 2.71
N HIS A 82 -6.38 -11.43 2.57
CA HIS A 82 -7.11 -12.15 1.52
C HIS A 82 -6.73 -11.75 0.09
N LEU A 83 -6.11 -10.58 -0.12
CA LEU A 83 -5.64 -10.13 -1.42
C LEU A 83 -4.32 -10.79 -1.84
N ARG A 84 -3.65 -11.55 -0.96
CA ARG A 84 -2.33 -12.14 -1.24
C ARG A 84 -2.32 -12.97 -2.53
N GLU A 85 -3.34 -13.80 -2.74
CA GLU A 85 -3.45 -14.63 -3.96
C GLU A 85 -3.72 -13.77 -5.19
N THR A 86 -4.71 -12.89 -5.13
CA THR A 86 -5.06 -11.97 -6.22
C THR A 86 -3.86 -11.12 -6.64
N MET A 87 -3.11 -10.58 -5.69
CA MET A 87 -1.91 -9.78 -5.95
C MET A 87 -0.80 -10.62 -6.58
N THR A 88 -0.66 -11.88 -6.19
CA THR A 88 0.30 -12.81 -6.81
C THR A 88 -0.01 -12.99 -8.29
N ILE A 89 -1.28 -13.26 -8.63
CA ILE A 89 -1.74 -13.42 -10.02
C ILE A 89 -1.53 -12.11 -10.83
N CYS A 90 -1.83 -10.95 -10.23
CA CYS A 90 -1.57 -9.66 -10.88
C CYS A 90 -0.09 -9.45 -11.18
N LEU A 91 0.79 -9.82 -10.25
CA LEU A 91 2.25 -9.64 -10.38
C LEU A 91 2.90 -10.57 -11.41
N GLU A 92 2.27 -11.68 -11.77
CA GLU A 92 2.73 -12.53 -12.90
C GLU A 92 2.64 -11.80 -14.25
N LYS A 93 1.76 -10.80 -14.34
CA LYS A 93 1.55 -9.98 -15.54
C LYS A 93 2.44 -8.74 -15.57
N GLU A 94 3.35 -8.58 -14.61
CA GLU A 94 4.27 -7.44 -14.53
C GLU A 94 5.15 -7.37 -15.79
N ASN A 95 4.85 -6.43 -16.69
CA ASN A 95 5.72 -6.13 -17.82
C ASN A 95 6.67 -4.98 -17.46
N ARG A 96 7.97 -5.27 -17.41
CA ARG A 96 9.01 -4.34 -16.93
C ARG A 96 9.58 -3.43 -18.00
N LEU A 97 9.22 -3.67 -19.26
CA LEU A 97 9.86 -3.00 -20.40
C LEU A 97 9.14 -1.72 -20.84
N PHE A 98 7.89 -1.50 -20.43
CA PHE A 98 7.08 -0.36 -20.85
C PHE A 98 6.16 0.15 -19.74
N ALA A 99 5.91 1.46 -19.72
CA ALA A 99 4.82 2.04 -18.94
C ALA A 99 3.51 1.38 -19.41
N SER A 100 2.85 0.68 -18.49
CA SER A 100 1.63 -0.07 -18.74
C SER A 100 0.58 0.32 -17.72
N ASP A 101 -0.68 0.02 -18.04
CA ASP A 101 -1.77 0.19 -17.09
C ASP A 101 -1.47 -0.60 -15.80
N CYS A 102 -1.89 -0.07 -14.66
CA CYS A 102 -1.65 -0.68 -13.36
C CYS A 102 -2.17 -2.12 -13.34
N ILE A 103 -1.27 -3.06 -13.04
CA ILE A 103 -1.55 -4.51 -12.99
C ILE A 103 -2.61 -4.90 -11.95
N PHE A 104 -2.94 -3.98 -11.04
CA PHE A 104 -3.95 -4.16 -9.99
C PHE A 104 -5.35 -3.67 -10.40
N LEU A 105 -5.56 -3.28 -11.67
CA LEU A 105 -6.89 -3.01 -12.22
C LEU A 105 -7.62 -4.30 -12.55
N LEU A 106 -8.88 -4.42 -12.10
CA LEU A 106 -9.77 -5.49 -12.56
C LEU A 106 -9.94 -5.40 -14.08
N ASN A 107 -9.68 -6.51 -14.77
CA ASN A 107 -9.74 -6.63 -16.24
C ASN A 107 -8.94 -5.56 -17.00
N GLY A 108 -7.91 -4.96 -16.40
CA GLY A 108 -7.10 -3.89 -17.01
C GLY A 108 -7.83 -2.55 -17.22
N LYS A 109 -9.08 -2.42 -16.78
CA LYS A 109 -9.89 -1.20 -16.94
C LYS A 109 -10.46 -0.66 -15.63
N GLY A 110 -10.52 -1.47 -14.58
CA GLY A 110 -10.95 -1.08 -13.23
C GLY A 110 -12.23 -1.77 -12.76
N PRO A 111 -12.62 -1.60 -11.47
CA PRO A 111 -11.94 -0.84 -10.42
C PRO A 111 -10.62 -1.51 -9.95
N CYS A 112 -9.81 -0.79 -9.16
CA CYS A 112 -8.61 -1.36 -8.56
C CYS A 112 -8.99 -2.44 -7.54
N ILE A 113 -8.19 -3.50 -7.41
CA ILE A 113 -8.41 -4.58 -6.42
C ILE A 113 -8.26 -4.10 -4.97
N PHE A 114 -7.60 -2.96 -4.75
CA PHE A 114 -7.37 -2.42 -3.41
C PHE A 114 -8.64 -1.76 -2.84
N PRO A 115 -9.06 -2.12 -1.61
CA PRO A 115 -10.17 -1.50 -0.93
C PRO A 115 -10.02 0.02 -0.81
N PRO A 116 -11.11 0.80 -0.71
CA PRO A 116 -11.02 2.25 -0.60
C PRO A 116 -10.19 2.78 0.56
N ALA A 117 -10.18 2.08 1.70
CA ALA A 117 -9.47 2.44 2.93
C ALA A 117 -8.26 1.55 3.21
N VAL A 118 -7.72 0.88 2.17
CA VAL A 118 -6.48 0.12 2.25
C VAL A 118 -5.74 0.30 0.93
N ARG A 119 -5.05 1.44 0.76
CA ARG A 119 -4.39 1.80 -0.49
C ARG A 119 -2.89 2.09 -0.32
N PRO A 120 -2.10 2.04 -1.40
CA PRO A 120 -0.74 2.54 -1.37
C PRO A 120 -0.70 4.05 -1.02
N GLU A 121 0.35 4.48 -0.32
CA GLU A 121 0.54 5.85 0.14
C GLU A 121 0.41 6.85 -1.02
N VAL A 122 1.12 6.61 -2.12
CA VAL A 122 1.10 7.50 -3.29
C VAL A 122 -0.28 7.51 -3.96
N CYS A 123 -0.96 6.36 -4.01
CA CYS A 123 -2.32 6.25 -4.57
C CYS A 123 -3.31 7.17 -3.85
N ILE A 124 -3.25 7.23 -2.51
CA ILE A 124 -4.20 8.01 -1.71
C ILE A 124 -3.75 9.47 -1.55
N THR A 125 -2.44 9.75 -1.53
CA THR A 125 -1.92 11.10 -1.22
C THR A 125 -1.62 11.97 -2.44
N THR A 126 -1.35 11.39 -3.62
CA THR A 126 -0.94 12.17 -4.81
C THR A 126 -2.09 12.36 -5.78
N PHE A 127 -2.84 11.30 -6.08
CA PHE A 127 -3.86 11.33 -7.13
C PHE A 127 -5.12 12.12 -6.76
N CYS A 128 -5.25 12.52 -5.49
CA CYS A 128 -6.45 13.16 -4.95
C CYS A 128 -6.20 14.56 -4.34
N ALA A 129 -4.97 15.07 -4.43
CA ALA A 129 -4.51 16.26 -3.68
C ALA A 129 -4.81 17.63 -4.31
N ASN A 130 -5.35 17.69 -5.53
CA ASN A 130 -5.67 18.99 -6.16
C ASN A 130 -6.96 19.65 -5.63
N ALA A 131 -7.63 19.06 -4.63
CA ALA A 131 -8.77 19.66 -3.95
C ALA A 131 -8.33 20.25 -2.60
N ILE A 132 -8.46 21.57 -2.45
CA ILE A 132 -7.82 22.37 -1.39
C ILE A 132 -8.19 22.02 0.08
N PRO A 133 -9.29 21.32 0.46
CA PRO A 133 -9.52 21.06 1.89
C PRO A 133 -8.83 19.82 2.47
N VAL A 134 -8.08 18.99 1.72
CA VAL A 134 -7.58 17.69 2.25
C VAL A 134 -6.09 17.65 2.65
N ASN A 135 -5.40 18.79 2.61
CA ASN A 135 -3.94 18.82 2.78
C ASN A 135 -3.47 18.36 4.17
N MET A 136 -4.25 18.63 5.22
CA MET A 136 -3.89 18.22 6.59
C MET A 136 -4.00 16.70 6.75
N GLU A 137 -5.05 16.12 6.20
CA GLU A 137 -5.35 14.69 6.19
C GLU A 137 -4.30 13.94 5.37
N VAL A 138 -3.93 14.48 4.19
CA VAL A 138 -2.83 13.95 3.38
C VAL A 138 -1.52 13.95 4.16
N ARG A 139 -1.15 15.06 4.83
CA ARG A 139 0.06 15.12 5.66
C ARG A 139 0.01 14.11 6.81
N HIS A 140 -1.16 13.93 7.42
CA HIS A 140 -1.34 12.98 8.51
C HIS A 140 -1.14 11.53 8.04
N VAL A 141 -1.71 11.16 6.88
CA VAL A 141 -1.50 9.84 6.27
C VAL A 141 -0.01 9.61 5.98
N LYS A 142 0.68 10.58 5.33
CA LYS A 142 2.13 10.48 5.07
C LYS A 142 2.94 10.30 6.34
N TYR A 143 2.60 11.02 7.40
CA TYR A 143 3.27 10.88 8.70
C TYR A 143 3.09 9.49 9.32
N LEU A 144 1.91 8.89 9.18
CA LEU A 144 1.66 7.53 9.67
C LEU A 144 2.39 6.46 8.83
N PHE A 145 2.47 6.63 7.51
CA PHE A 145 3.32 5.80 6.65
C PHE A 145 4.81 5.93 7.01
N PHE A 146 5.29 7.15 7.29
CA PHE A 146 6.63 7.36 7.81
C PHE A 146 6.87 6.60 9.13
N LYS A 147 5.93 6.64 10.07
CA LYS A 147 6.01 5.85 11.31
C LYS A 147 6.02 4.35 11.05
N LEU A 148 5.19 3.87 10.12
CA LEU A 148 5.20 2.47 9.71
C LEU A 148 6.56 2.08 9.13
N ASN A 149 7.18 2.92 8.31
CA ASN A 149 8.51 2.69 7.74
C ASN A 149 9.57 2.53 8.82
N LEU A 150 9.57 3.41 9.82
CA LEU A 150 10.46 3.30 10.98
C LEU A 150 10.23 2.00 11.76
N TYR A 151 8.97 1.63 11.97
CA TYR A 151 8.64 0.39 12.67
C TYR A 151 9.07 -0.86 11.88
N ILE A 152 8.86 -0.88 10.56
CA ILE A 152 9.33 -1.97 9.70
C ILE A 152 10.86 -2.07 9.72
N LEU A 153 11.57 -0.95 9.74
CA LEU A 153 13.03 -0.93 9.88
C LEU A 153 13.45 -1.57 11.22
N PHE A 154 12.77 -1.21 12.31
CA PHE A 154 12.99 -1.81 13.63
C PHE A 154 12.74 -3.32 13.62
N LEU A 155 11.62 -3.80 13.07
CA LEU A 155 11.32 -5.23 12.94
C LEU A 155 12.42 -5.98 12.18
N ARG A 156 12.92 -5.40 11.10
CA ARG A 156 14.01 -6.00 10.31
C ARG A 156 15.31 -6.06 11.08
N ALA A 157 15.66 -5.02 11.83
CA ALA A 157 16.84 -5.01 12.69
C ALA A 157 16.73 -6.08 13.79
N LYS A 158 15.58 -6.16 14.47
CA LYS A 158 15.29 -7.19 15.49
C LYS A 158 15.42 -8.61 14.92
N ASN A 159 14.84 -8.86 13.74
CA ASN A 159 14.94 -10.16 13.08
C ASN A 159 16.38 -10.51 12.67
N LEU A 160 17.20 -9.52 12.31
CA LEU A 160 18.61 -9.73 12.00
C LEU A 160 19.40 -10.12 13.26
N ILE A 161 19.19 -9.41 14.37
CA ILE A 161 19.81 -9.69 15.67
C ILE A 161 19.43 -11.10 16.13
N ASN A 162 18.14 -11.45 16.11
CA ASN A 162 17.69 -12.78 16.52
C ASN A 162 18.35 -13.90 15.70
N ARG A 163 18.57 -13.69 14.40
CA ARG A 163 19.28 -14.66 13.53
C ARG A 163 20.77 -14.79 13.82
N ILE A 164 21.39 -13.79 14.43
CA ILE A 164 22.82 -13.80 14.77
C ILE A 164 23.03 -14.43 16.16
N TYR A 165 22.16 -14.13 17.12
CA TYR A 165 22.35 -14.51 18.52
C TYR A 165 21.64 -15.81 18.95
N TYR A 166 20.61 -16.25 18.22
CA TYR A 166 19.86 -17.48 18.54
C TYR A 166 20.05 -18.57 17.47
N LYS A 167 21.23 -18.59 16.85
CA LYS A 167 21.69 -19.62 15.92
C LYS A 167 22.78 -20.44 16.57
#